data_AF-A0A482XQ04-F1
#
_entry.id   AF-A0A482XQ04-F1
#
_cell.length_a   1.000
_cell.length_b   1.000
_cell.length_c   1.000
_cell.angle_alpha   90.00
_cell.angle_beta   90.00
_cell.angle_gamma   90.00
#
_symmetry.space_group_name_H-M   'P 1'
#
loop_
_entity.id
_entity.type
_entity.pdbx_description
1 polymer ?
#
loop_
_entity_poly.entity_id
_entity_poly.type
_entity_poly.pdbx_seq_one_letter_code
_entity_poly.pdbx_strand_id
1 'polypeptide(L)' 'ILDEKLLAANTFIFFIAGFETTATTLTFCLFELSQNQEIQDKLRKEVQATVERHGAINYESTREMEYLDRVIA' A
#
# COMPACT_ATOMS: atom_id res chain seq x y z
N ILE A 1 12.65 -8.57 31.88
CA ILE A 1 13.15 -9.49 30.84
C ILE A 1 11.92 -9.91 30.05
N LEU A 2 11.90 -9.74 28.72
CA LEU A 2 10.73 -10.11 27.90
C LEU A 2 10.38 -11.57 28.13
N ASP A 3 9.17 -11.82 28.65
CA ASP A 3 8.58 -13.15 28.74
C ASP A 3 8.04 -13.57 27.35
N GLU A 4 8.13 -14.86 27.04
CA GLU A 4 7.66 -15.44 25.78
C GLU A 4 6.19 -15.11 25.51
N LYS A 5 5.36 -15.15 26.56
CA LYS A 5 3.93 -14.80 26.46
C LYS A 5 3.71 -13.34 26.10
N LEU A 6 4.51 -12.45 26.68
CA LEU A 6 4.45 -11.02 26.40
C LEU A 6 4.91 -10.72 24.97
N LEU A 7 5.95 -11.41 24.50
CA LEU A 7 6.41 -11.31 23.11
C LEU A 7 5.31 -11.76 22.14
N ALA A 8 4.73 -12.94 22.36
CA ALA A 8 3.66 -13.47 21.52
C ALA A 8 2.42 -12.55 21.47
N ALA A 9 2.00 -12.03 22.62
CA ALA A 9 0.87 -11.10 22.70
C ALA A 9 1.15 -9.79 21.93
N ASN A 10 2.33 -9.19 22.11
CA ASN A 10 2.70 -7.97 21.40
C ASN A 10 2.83 -8.20 19.89
N THR A 11 3.44 -9.30 19.45
CA THR A 11 3.52 -9.66 18.03
C THR A 11 2.13 -9.78 17.40
N PHE A 12 1.19 -10.40 18.10
CA PHE A 12 -0.19 -10.51 17.62
C PHE A 12 -0.90 -9.15 17.51
N ILE A 13 -0.70 -8.28 18.51
CA ILE A 13 -1.24 -6.91 18.49
C ILE A 13 -0.68 -6.12 17.31
N PHE A 14 0.65 -6.13 17.10
CA PHE A 14 1.27 -5.43 15.97
C PHE A 14 0.78 -5.97 14.62
N PHE A 15 0.62 -7.28 14.51
CA PHE A 15 0.10 -7.90 13.30
C PHE A 15 -1.32 -7.44 13.00
N ILE A 16 -2.26 -7.55 13.95
CA ILE A 16 -3.65 -7.16 13.74
C ILE A 16 -3.77 -5.68 13.47
N ALA A 17 -3.13 -4.83 14.28
CA ALA A 17 -3.23 -3.39 14.16
C ALA A 17 -2.75 -2.88 12.79
N GLY A 18 -1.69 -3.48 12.23
CA GLY A 18 -1.20 -3.17 10.89
C GLY A 18 -2.01 -3.84 9.78
N PHE A 19 -2.49 -5.06 9.99
CA PHE A 19 -3.18 -5.83 8.97
C PHE A 19 -4.60 -5.34 8.70
N GLU A 20 -5.44 -5.22 9.73
CA GLU A 20 -6.88 -4.92 9.55
C GLU A 20 -7.10 -3.52 8.98
N THR A 21 -6.33 -2.54 9.47
CA THR A 21 -6.38 -1.16 8.99
C THR A 21 -5.94 -1.05 7.54
N THR A 22 -4.77 -1.61 7.20
CA THR A 22 -4.24 -1.59 5.83
C THR A 22 -5.14 -2.35 4.86
N ALA A 23 -5.66 -3.52 5.24
CA ALA A 23 -6.57 -4.31 4.40
C ALA A 23 -7.87 -3.55 4.11
N THR A 24 -8.42 -2.86 5.12
CA THR A 24 -9.61 -2.03 4.96
C THR A 24 -9.33 -0.86 4.01
N THR A 25 -8.24 -0.11 4.23
CA THR A 25 -7.85 1.00 3.35
C THR A 25 -7.66 0.54 1.90
N LEU A 26 -6.96 -0.57 1.66
CA LEU A 26 -6.77 -1.12 0.33
C LEU A 26 -8.09 -1.53 -0.32
N THR A 27 -9.00 -2.11 0.46
CA THR A 27 -10.33 -2.52 -0.04
C THR A 27 -11.13 -1.32 -0.53
N PHE A 28 -11.18 -0.23 0.25
CA PHE A 28 -11.86 1.00 -0.16
C PHE A 28 -11.17 1.67 -1.36
N CYS A 29 -9.84 1.76 -1.35
CA CYS A 29 -9.08 2.32 -2.47
C CYS A 29 -9.36 1.57 -3.78
N LEU A 30 -9.30 0.23 -3.75
CA LEU A 30 -9.59 -0.59 -4.94
C LEU A 30 -11.05 -0.49 -5.37
N PHE A 31 -11.98 -0.40 -4.42
CA PHE A 31 -13.39 -0.17 -4.72
C PHE A 31 -13.59 1.16 -5.45
N GLU A 32 -13.08 2.27 -4.92
CA GLU A 32 -13.17 3.59 -5.56
C GLU A 32 -12.50 3.59 -6.94
N LEU A 33 -11.34 2.96 -7.10
CA LEU A 33 -10.68 2.83 -8.39
C LEU A 33 -11.49 2.01 -9.40
N SER A 34 -12.23 0.99 -8.95
CA SER A 34 -13.10 0.20 -9.84
C SER A 34 -14.29 1.01 -10.37
N GLN A 35 -14.74 2.01 -9.61
CA GLN A 35 -15.84 2.89 -9.97
C GLN A 35 -15.38 4.09 -10.81
N ASN A 36 -14.08 4.45 -10.74
CA ASN A 36 -13.51 5.63 -11.37
C ASN A 36 -12.39 5.24 -12.37
N GLN A 37 -12.78 4.70 -13.53
CA GLN A 37 -11.83 4.14 -14.50
C GLN A 37 -10.78 5.13 -15.01
N GLU A 38 -11.12 6.41 -15.16
CA GLU A 38 -10.17 7.46 -15.58
C GLU A 38 -9.02 7.64 -14.56
N ILE A 39 -9.36 7.66 -13.27
CA ILE A 39 -8.39 7.74 -12.17
C ILE A 39 -7.53 6.48 -12.16
N GLN A 40 -8.16 5.30 -12.29
CA GLN A 40 -7.44 4.03 -12.34
C GLN A 40 -6.45 3.95 -13.51
N ASP A 41 -6.87 4.38 -14.71
CA ASP A 41 -6.01 4.34 -15.89
C ASP A 41 -4.86 5.34 -15.79
N LYS A 42 -5.11 6.52 -15.21
CA LYS A 42 -4.06 7.51 -14.94
C LYS A 42 -3.04 6.99 -13.93
N LEU A 43 -3.50 6.38 -12.84
CA LEU A 43 -2.63 5.76 -11.84
C LEU A 43 -1.80 4.62 -12.43
N ARG A 44 -2.45 3.71 -13.18
CA ARG A 44 -1.78 2.59 -13.83
C ARG A 44 -0.66 3.04 -14.77
N LYS A 45 -0.90 4.13 -15.53
CA LYS A 45 0.13 4.72 -16.40
C LYS A 45 1.33 5.23 -15.62
N GLU A 46 1.12 5.92 -14.50
CA GLU A 46 2.24 6.38 -13.64
C GLU A 46 3.04 5.18 -13.11
N VAL A 47 2.35 4.17 -12.57
CA VAL A 47 2.99 2.97 -12.01
C VAL A 47 3.81 2.25 -13.10
N GLN A 48 3.24 2.01 -14.28
CA GLN A 48 3.92 1.35 -15.39
C GLN A 48 5.15 2.13 -15.85
N ALA A 49 5.00 3.44 -16.10
CA ALA A 49 6.11 4.28 -16.55
C ALA A 49 7.27 4.34 -15.52
N THR A 50 6.93 4.31 -14.23
CA THR A 50 7.92 4.32 -13.16
C THR A 50 8.62 2.96 -13.04
N VAL A 51 7.88 1.86 -13.11
CA VAL A 51 8.46 0.50 -13.09
C VAL A 51 9.33 0.25 -14.33
N GLU A 52 8.94 0.72 -15.52
CA GLU A 52 9.76 0.62 -16.73
C GLU A 52 11.08 1.38 -16.59
N ARG A 53 11.08 2.55 -15.93
CA ARG A 53 12.28 3.36 -15.70
C ARG A 53 13.25 2.71 -14.71
N HIS A 54 12.70 2.10 -13.65
CA HIS A 54 13.49 1.52 -12.54
C HIS A 54 13.78 0.02 -12.73
N GLY A 55 13.10 -0.64 -13.66
CA GLY A 55 13.19 -2.08 -13.92
C GLY A 55 12.53 -2.97 -12.86
N ALA A 56 12.10 -2.40 -11.73
CA ALA A 56 11.45 -3.10 -10.62
C ALA A 56 10.65 -2.12 -9.74
N ILE A 57 9.77 -2.67 -8.90
CA ILE A 57 9.21 -1.95 -7.76
C ILE A 57 10.22 -2.06 -6.61
N ASN A 58 10.84 -0.94 -6.28
CA ASN A 58 11.77 -0.75 -5.17
C ASN A 58 11.50 0.59 -4.45
N TYR A 59 12.24 0.86 -3.37
CA TYR A 59 12.06 2.07 -2.55
C TYR A 59 12.14 3.38 -3.36
N GLU A 60 13.10 3.46 -4.30
CA GLU A 60 13.29 4.65 -5.14
C GLU A 60 12.12 4.82 -6.11
N SER A 61 11.72 3.74 -6.79
CA SER A 61 10.58 3.75 -7.71
C SER A 61 9.27 4.13 -7.00
N THR A 62 9.02 3.65 -5.78
CA THR A 62 7.78 3.96 -5.05
C THR A 62 7.71 5.42 -4.63
N ARG A 63 8.87 6.03 -4.36
CA ARG A 63 8.95 7.45 -3.99
C ARG A 63 8.71 8.41 -5.15
N GLU A 64 8.81 7.93 -6.39
CA GLU A 64 8.53 8.72 -7.60
C GLU A 64 7.07 8.65 -8.05
N MET A 65 6.23 7.84 -7.40
CA MET A 65 4.80 7.68 -7.75
C MET A 65 3.92 8.70 -7.02
N GLU A 66 4.04 9.98 -7.37
CA GLU A 66 3.32 11.07 -6.69
C GLU A 66 1.78 10.95 -6.82
N TYR A 67 1.26 10.44 -7.93
CA TYR A 67 -0.17 10.27 -8.12
C TYR A 67 -0.71 9.08 -7.32
N LEU A 68 0.07 8.00 -7.16
CA LEU A 68 -0.23 6.92 -6.21
C LEU A 68 -0.43 7.46 -4.79
N ASP A 69 0.47 8.33 -4.31
CA ASP A 69 0.35 8.92 -2.98
C ASP A 69 -0.95 9.72 -2.83
N ARG A 70 -1.38 10.47 -3.86
CA ARG A 70 -2.65 11.22 -3.86
C ARG A 70 -3.91 10.35 -3.96
N VAL A 71 -3.78 9.11 -4.43
CA VAL A 71 -4.90 8.17 -4.48
C VAL A 71 -5.08 7.46 -3.15
N ILE A 72 -3.98 7.23 -2.41
CA ILE A 72 -3.97 6.52 -1.14
C ILE A 72 -4.24 7.46 0.06
N ALA A 73 -3.79 8.73 -0.01
CA ALA A 73 -3.84 9.71 1.08
C ALA A 73 -4.79 10.88 0.78
#